data_AF-A0A455UAU6-F1
#
_entry.id   AF-A0A455UAU6-F1
#
_cell.length_a   1.000
_cell.length_b   1.000
_cell.length_c   1.000
_cell.angle_alpha   90.00
_cell.angle_beta   90.00
_cell.angle_gamma   90.00
#
_symmetry.space_group_name_H-M   'P 1'
#
loop_
_entity.id
_entity.type
_entity.pdbx_description
1 polymer ?
#
loop_
_entity_poly.entity_id
_entity_poly.type
_entity_poly.pdbx_seq_one_letter_code
_entity_poly.pdbx_strand_id
1 'polypeptide(L)'
;MAVKNDQLHFSTQLTDVALAETTRVDTHPYAVHAELRLSTQIPNQRLDRLDPPTAATLALQGELTRLDMLNRYLTFERSDTNSEAPDGVKNSIHLTGHGQIEASARIRESRPYNAQLNIQAPELAVDTFGFIARGSGSLNALLTPEEIIEATLDFTEATLHHQDRLLLDDADINVVALSPIAPEKAHKEASATLSWQAARLPDISVLQTYLAALLPAPAPLQLLSGQAASHGQLIMTPEQLSGEVHLTGEELTTRWQHGKQDGTLTSDMQLFLPIQQAAMDGSALTISGTRLSWQAADVDQPNERLESVLVLTDGRFQRRNGVPSGQFALEGSVHRLGFLNAFLPDAHGLAIAGEGQLFAQGSFREDRLLAPTRLRINADQLEVTFLDYLATGRGELTAQLDSAEQAQLSWHSSL
;
A
#
# COMPACT_ATOMS: atom_id res chain seq x y z
N MET A 1 -45.00 24.82 14.04
CA MET A 1 -45.01 25.90 13.01
C MET A 1 -45.05 27.23 13.73
N ALA A 2 -44.16 28.15 13.39
CA ALA A 2 -44.11 29.49 13.99
C ALA A 2 -43.88 30.55 12.90
N VAL A 3 -44.49 31.73 13.06
CA VAL A 3 -44.30 32.88 12.17
C VAL A 3 -43.32 33.83 12.85
N LYS A 4 -42.21 34.16 12.19
CA LYS A 4 -41.25 35.15 12.67
C LYS A 4 -40.62 35.86 11.47
N ASN A 5 -40.50 37.19 11.53
CA ASN A 5 -39.88 38.01 10.48
C ASN A 5 -40.38 37.70 9.05
N ASP A 6 -41.71 37.61 8.85
CA ASP A 6 -42.35 37.24 7.56
C ASP A 6 -41.92 35.87 6.97
N GLN A 7 -41.46 34.95 7.82
CA GLN A 7 -41.14 33.57 7.47
C GLN A 7 -41.96 32.57 8.28
N LEU A 8 -42.38 31.49 7.61
CA LEU A 8 -42.96 30.29 8.20
C LEU A 8 -41.85 29.30 8.52
N HIS A 9 -41.68 28.99 9.80
CA HIS A 9 -40.75 27.97 10.26
C HIS A 9 -41.46 26.63 10.42
N PHE A 10 -40.99 25.64 9.67
CA PHE A 10 -41.40 24.25 9.79
C PHE A 10 -40.28 23.46 10.45
N SER A 11 -40.62 22.70 11.48
CA SER A 11 -39.73 21.75 12.12
C SER A 11 -40.53 20.52 12.48
N THR A 12 -39.98 19.35 12.19
CA THR A 12 -40.53 18.05 12.54
C THR A 12 -39.42 17.19 13.13
N GLN A 13 -39.81 16.35 14.08
CA GLN A 13 -38.95 15.38 14.74
C GLN A 13 -39.70 14.04 14.70
N LEU A 14 -39.07 13.04 14.11
CA LEU A 14 -39.53 11.66 14.10
C LEU A 14 -38.61 10.87 15.00
N THR A 15 -39.17 10.16 15.97
CA THR A 15 -38.42 9.33 16.93
C THR A 15 -38.70 7.86 16.64
N ASP A 16 -37.72 7.02 16.94
CA ASP A 16 -37.81 5.55 16.78
C ASP A 16 -38.13 5.13 15.32
N VAL A 17 -37.43 5.79 14.38
CA VAL A 17 -37.54 5.51 12.95
C VAL A 17 -36.60 4.37 12.58
N ALA A 18 -37.08 3.46 11.73
CA ALA A 18 -36.22 2.51 11.03
C ALA A 18 -35.88 3.04 9.63
N LEU A 19 -34.60 3.17 9.32
CA LEU A 19 -34.13 3.39 7.96
C LEU A 19 -33.89 2.04 7.33
N ALA A 20 -34.67 1.67 6.32
CA ALA A 20 -34.62 0.33 5.75
C ALA A 20 -34.77 0.33 4.24
N GLU A 21 -34.12 -0.65 3.61
CA GLU A 21 -34.44 -1.04 2.25
C GLU A 21 -35.66 -1.95 2.26
N THR A 22 -36.67 -1.57 1.49
CA THR A 22 -37.89 -2.38 1.35
C THR A 22 -37.86 -3.06 -0.01
N THR A 23 -37.76 -4.38 0.00
CA THR A 23 -38.02 -5.21 -1.17
C THR A 23 -39.50 -5.60 -1.19
N ARG A 24 -39.96 -6.24 -2.27
CA ARG A 24 -41.36 -6.72 -2.35
C ARG A 24 -41.72 -7.77 -1.29
N VAL A 25 -40.72 -8.40 -0.65
CA VAL A 25 -40.90 -9.55 0.24
C VAL A 25 -40.40 -9.25 1.65
N ASP A 26 -39.28 -8.53 1.79
CA ASP A 26 -38.64 -8.26 3.08
C ASP A 26 -38.16 -6.82 3.24
N THR A 27 -38.16 -6.35 4.49
CA THR A 27 -37.60 -5.07 4.93
C THR A 27 -36.30 -5.32 5.67
N HIS A 28 -35.19 -4.77 5.16
CA HIS A 28 -33.87 -4.90 5.75
C HIS A 28 -33.42 -3.55 6.32
N PRO A 29 -33.40 -3.37 7.65
CA PRO A 29 -32.98 -2.11 8.24
C PRO A 29 -31.48 -1.90 8.07
N TYR A 30 -31.11 -0.67 7.75
CA TYR A 30 -29.77 -0.11 7.84
C TYR A 30 -29.53 0.59 9.17
N ALA A 31 -30.56 1.26 9.71
CA ALA A 31 -30.53 1.85 11.02
C ALA A 31 -31.87 1.67 11.75
N VAL A 32 -31.81 1.52 13.07
CA VAL A 32 -32.94 1.40 13.99
C VAL A 32 -32.83 2.43 15.10
N HIS A 33 -33.92 2.63 15.84
CA HIS A 33 -34.00 3.61 16.93
C HIS A 33 -33.56 5.01 16.50
N ALA A 34 -33.78 5.35 15.23
CA ALA A 34 -33.26 6.57 14.68
C ALA A 34 -34.16 7.76 15.02
N GLU A 35 -33.52 8.88 15.34
CA GLU A 35 -34.16 10.18 15.45
C GLU A 35 -33.85 11.00 14.20
N LEU A 36 -34.91 11.39 13.48
CA LEU A 36 -34.82 12.25 12.30
C LEU A 36 -35.40 13.63 12.63
N ARG A 37 -34.57 14.66 12.50
CA ARG A 37 -34.99 16.06 12.60
C ARG A 37 -34.92 16.71 11.23
N LEU A 38 -36.01 17.38 10.84
CA LEU A 38 -36.07 18.19 9.63
C LEU A 38 -36.56 19.58 10.01
N SER A 39 -35.88 20.61 9.51
CA SER A 39 -36.32 21.99 9.63
C SER A 39 -36.16 22.75 8.32
N THR A 40 -37.13 23.61 8.01
CA THR A 40 -37.12 24.46 6.80
C THR A 40 -37.83 25.77 7.08
N GLN A 41 -37.54 26.77 6.26
CA GLN A 41 -38.11 28.10 6.32
C GLN A 41 -38.69 28.44 4.96
N ILE A 42 -39.92 28.95 4.95
CA ILE A 42 -40.63 29.32 3.73
C ILE A 42 -41.11 30.77 3.89
N PRO A 43 -41.04 31.61 2.85
CA PRO A 43 -41.65 32.94 2.89
C PRO A 43 -43.13 32.87 3.27
N ASN A 44 -43.59 33.78 4.14
CA ASN A 44 -45.00 33.88 4.51
C ASN A 44 -45.80 34.57 3.40
N GLN A 45 -46.04 33.85 2.30
CA GLN A 45 -46.78 34.34 1.13
C GLN A 45 -48.09 33.57 0.96
N ARG A 46 -48.98 34.09 0.12
CA ARG A 46 -50.22 33.37 -0.23
C ARG A 46 -49.87 32.02 -0.85
N LEU A 47 -50.64 30.99 -0.53
CA LEU A 47 -50.42 29.61 -0.97
C LEU A 47 -50.32 29.46 -2.50
N ASP A 48 -51.03 30.28 -3.27
CA ASP A 48 -50.99 30.31 -4.74
C ASP A 48 -49.72 30.96 -5.33
N ARG A 49 -48.85 31.51 -4.47
CA ARG A 49 -47.58 32.15 -4.81
C ARG A 49 -46.41 31.59 -3.99
N LEU A 50 -46.65 30.51 -3.26
CA LEU A 50 -45.67 29.93 -2.36
C LEU A 50 -44.67 29.11 -3.17
N ASP A 51 -43.43 29.58 -3.24
CA ASP A 51 -42.35 28.78 -3.79
C ASP A 51 -41.99 27.63 -2.84
N PRO A 52 -41.57 26.47 -3.38
CA PRO A 52 -41.09 25.38 -2.55
C PRO A 52 -39.86 25.82 -1.73
N PRO A 53 -39.65 25.23 -0.53
CA PRO A 53 -38.48 25.55 0.28
C PRO A 53 -37.19 25.28 -0.50
N THR A 54 -36.37 26.31 -0.67
CA THR A 54 -35.05 26.19 -1.29
C THR A 54 -33.96 25.83 -0.29
N ALA A 55 -34.25 25.85 1.01
CA ALA A 55 -33.31 25.49 2.06
C ALA A 55 -33.92 24.60 3.14
N ALA A 56 -33.16 23.64 3.63
CA ALA A 56 -33.56 22.76 4.73
C ALA A 56 -32.33 22.34 5.56
N THR A 57 -32.57 21.99 6.83
CA THR A 57 -31.59 21.29 7.67
C THR A 57 -32.15 19.93 8.05
N LEU A 58 -31.35 18.90 7.81
CA LEU A 58 -31.60 17.51 8.17
C LEU A 58 -30.61 17.10 9.27
N ALA A 59 -31.07 16.37 10.27
CA ALA A 59 -30.20 15.65 11.19
C ALA A 59 -30.76 14.26 11.47
N LEU A 60 -29.87 13.29 11.58
CA LEU A 60 -30.14 11.88 11.81
C LEU A 60 -29.19 11.38 12.91
N GLN A 61 -29.72 10.67 13.90
CA GLN A 61 -28.92 9.94 14.87
C GLN A 61 -29.58 8.58 15.13
N GLY A 62 -28.81 7.50 15.26
CA GLY A 62 -29.38 6.19 15.59
C GLY A 62 -28.37 5.05 15.56
N GLU A 63 -28.87 3.83 15.71
CA GLU A 63 -28.05 2.63 15.69
C GLU A 63 -27.99 2.05 14.28
N LEU A 64 -26.80 1.94 13.70
CA LEU A 64 -26.55 1.26 12.44
C LEU A 64 -26.54 -0.25 12.63
N THR A 65 -27.41 -0.95 11.92
CA THR A 65 -27.37 -2.41 11.79
C THR A 65 -26.47 -2.83 10.62
N ARG A 66 -26.40 -2.02 9.56
CA ARG A 66 -25.56 -2.27 8.38
C ARG A 66 -25.13 -0.97 7.70
N LEU A 67 -23.86 -0.88 7.31
CA LEU A 67 -23.25 0.30 6.69
C LEU A 67 -23.24 0.27 5.14
N ASP A 68 -23.60 -0.86 4.54
CA ASP A 68 -23.53 -1.09 3.09
C ASP A 68 -24.48 -0.21 2.27
N MET A 69 -25.41 0.51 2.92
CA MET A 69 -26.22 1.56 2.31
C MET A 69 -25.38 2.61 1.57
N LEU A 70 -24.17 2.89 2.04
CA LEU A 70 -23.27 3.89 1.46
C LEU A 70 -22.58 3.42 0.18
N ASN A 71 -22.46 2.10 -0.03
CA ASN A 71 -21.69 1.51 -1.12
C ASN A 71 -22.21 1.94 -2.50
N ARG A 72 -23.51 2.22 -2.61
CA ARG A 72 -24.15 2.75 -3.83
C ARG A 72 -23.57 4.09 -4.29
N TYR A 73 -22.96 4.85 -3.39
CA TYR A 73 -22.35 6.16 -3.65
C TYR A 73 -20.82 6.08 -3.75
N LEU A 74 -20.24 4.91 -3.51
CA LEU A 74 -18.79 4.66 -3.50
C LEU A 74 -18.33 3.79 -4.68
N THR A 75 -19.20 3.60 -5.67
CA THR A 75 -18.90 2.87 -6.89
C THR A 75 -18.44 3.86 -7.96
N PHE A 76 -17.23 3.67 -8.49
CA PHE A 76 -16.66 4.48 -9.56
C PHE A 76 -16.63 3.66 -10.84
N GLU A 77 -17.34 4.12 -11.88
CA GLU A 77 -17.20 3.56 -13.22
C GLU A 77 -15.99 4.22 -13.88
N ARG A 78 -14.89 3.45 -14.01
CA ARG A 78 -13.75 3.88 -14.83
C ARG A 78 -14.18 3.75 -16.29
N SER A 79 -14.57 4.88 -16.90
CA SER A 79 -14.92 4.96 -18.32
C SER A 79 -13.66 4.87 -19.19
N ASP A 80 -12.95 3.76 -19.16
CA ASP A 80 -11.91 3.48 -20.14
C ASP A 80 -12.59 2.95 -21.41
N THR A 81 -12.96 3.86 -22.31
CA THR A 81 -13.61 3.56 -23.60
C THR A 81 -12.73 2.79 -24.59
N ASN A 82 -11.56 2.30 -24.18
CA ASN A 82 -10.58 1.62 -25.05
C ASN A 82 -9.92 0.37 -24.44
N SER A 83 -10.45 -0.19 -23.34
CA SER A 83 -9.93 -1.45 -22.81
C SER A 83 -10.86 -2.61 -23.16
N GLU A 84 -10.42 -3.50 -24.05
CA GLU A 84 -10.99 -4.84 -24.26
C GLU A 84 -10.67 -5.76 -23.06
N ALA A 85 -10.84 -5.27 -21.83
CA ALA A 85 -10.81 -6.11 -20.64
C ALA A 85 -12.13 -6.89 -20.57
N PRO A 86 -12.11 -8.23 -20.54
CA PRO A 86 -13.31 -9.01 -20.26
C PRO A 86 -13.73 -8.70 -18.83
N ASP A 87 -14.97 -8.25 -18.68
CA ASP A 87 -15.59 -7.69 -17.48
C ASP A 87 -15.02 -6.33 -17.03
N GLY A 88 -15.80 -5.27 -17.24
CA GLY A 88 -15.54 -3.95 -16.69
C GLY A 88 -15.41 -4.01 -15.17
N VAL A 89 -14.18 -3.95 -14.67
CA VAL A 89 -13.89 -3.91 -13.24
C VAL A 89 -14.47 -2.61 -12.69
N LYS A 90 -15.62 -2.72 -12.03
CA LYS A 90 -16.22 -1.62 -11.26
C LYS A 90 -15.36 -1.43 -10.00
N ASN A 91 -14.50 -0.42 -10.04
CA ASN A 91 -13.76 0.00 -8.86
C ASN A 91 -14.77 0.46 -7.80
N SER A 92 -14.92 -0.32 -6.75
CA SER A 92 -15.88 -0.04 -5.68
C SER A 92 -15.18 -0.13 -4.34
N ILE A 93 -15.42 0.89 -3.53
CA ILE A 93 -15.12 0.83 -2.10
C ILE A 93 -16.36 0.24 -1.44
N HIS A 94 -16.19 -0.89 -0.76
CA HIS A 94 -17.24 -1.52 0.00
C HIS A 94 -17.03 -1.30 1.48
N LEU A 95 -17.98 -0.64 2.12
CA LEU A 95 -18.03 -0.46 3.55
C LEU A 95 -19.04 -1.42 4.16
N THR A 96 -18.66 -2.06 5.26
CA THR A 96 -19.53 -2.91 6.08
C THR A 96 -19.26 -2.68 7.55
N GLY A 97 -20.25 -2.93 8.38
CA GLY A 97 -20.16 -2.69 9.82
C GLY A 97 -21.51 -2.35 10.42
N HIS A 98 -21.53 -2.25 11.74
CA HIS A 98 -22.67 -1.89 12.58
C HIS A 98 -22.17 -0.98 13.70
N GLY A 99 -23.06 -0.19 14.30
CA GLY A 99 -22.64 0.76 15.34
C GLY A 99 -23.58 1.94 15.51
N GLN A 100 -23.05 3.15 15.63
CA GLN A 100 -23.80 4.38 15.79
C GLN A 100 -23.57 5.29 14.60
N ILE A 101 -24.61 6.00 14.16
CA ILE A 101 -24.53 7.06 13.15
C ILE A 101 -25.03 8.37 13.72
N GLU A 102 -24.32 9.43 13.38
CA GLU A 102 -24.79 10.81 13.49
C GLU A 102 -24.51 11.50 12.16
N ALA A 103 -25.55 12.06 11.54
CA ALA A 103 -25.43 12.79 10.29
C ALA A 103 -26.20 14.08 10.36
N SER A 104 -25.66 15.15 9.78
CA SER A 104 -26.38 16.40 9.60
C SER A 104 -26.07 17.00 8.25
N ALA A 105 -27.03 17.69 7.65
CA ALA A 105 -26.85 18.35 6.37
C ALA A 105 -27.68 19.62 6.29
N ARG A 106 -27.08 20.67 5.73
CA ARG A 106 -27.77 21.86 5.24
C ARG A 106 -27.88 21.75 3.74
N ILE A 107 -29.12 21.78 3.29
CA ILE A 107 -29.50 21.67 1.89
C ILE A 107 -29.86 23.06 1.40
N ARG A 108 -29.36 23.43 0.22
CA ARG A 108 -29.73 24.63 -0.51
C ARG A 108 -29.91 24.26 -1.99
N GLU A 109 -31.00 24.72 -2.60
CA GLU A 109 -31.31 24.47 -4.02
C GLU A 109 -31.22 22.98 -4.37
N SER A 110 -31.75 22.13 -3.47
CA SER A 110 -31.73 20.66 -3.56
C SER A 110 -30.35 20.00 -3.54
N ARG A 111 -29.30 20.71 -3.08
CA ARG A 111 -27.95 20.17 -2.90
C ARG A 111 -27.45 20.37 -1.47
N PRO A 112 -26.77 19.38 -0.87
CA PRO A 112 -26.05 19.62 0.37
C PRO A 112 -24.91 20.60 0.08
N TYR A 113 -24.79 21.66 0.88
CA TYR A 113 -23.67 22.62 0.79
C TYR A 113 -22.84 22.66 2.09
N ASN A 114 -23.34 22.01 3.14
CA ASN A 114 -22.60 21.75 4.36
C ASN A 114 -23.19 20.47 4.96
N ALA A 115 -22.37 19.47 5.24
CA ALA A 115 -22.85 18.22 5.80
C ALA A 115 -21.77 17.57 6.68
N GLN A 116 -22.20 16.81 7.67
CA GLN A 116 -21.33 16.01 8.51
C GLN A 116 -21.90 14.61 8.63
N LEU A 117 -21.02 13.61 8.64
CA LEU A 117 -21.32 12.22 8.93
C LEU A 117 -20.28 11.69 9.90
N ASN A 118 -20.73 11.22 11.06
CA ASN A 118 -19.92 10.53 12.04
C ASN A 118 -20.48 9.12 12.21
N ILE A 119 -19.59 8.13 12.17
CA ILE A 119 -19.91 6.74 12.41
C ILE A 119 -18.90 6.20 13.42
N GLN A 120 -19.40 5.46 14.41
CA GLN A 120 -18.59 4.69 15.33
C GLN A 120 -19.05 3.24 15.27
N ALA A 121 -18.13 2.32 14.99
CA ALA A 121 -18.44 0.91 14.83
C ALA A 121 -17.45 0.06 15.64
N PRO A 122 -17.92 -0.85 16.53
CA PRO A 122 -17.04 -1.83 17.16
C PRO A 122 -16.39 -2.76 16.13
N GLU A 123 -17.03 -2.90 14.97
CA GLU A 123 -16.48 -3.61 13.83
C GLU A 123 -16.83 -2.88 12.53
N LEU A 124 -15.82 -2.28 11.94
CA LEU A 124 -15.86 -1.65 10.63
C LEU A 124 -14.99 -2.47 9.68
N ALA A 125 -15.42 -2.62 8.43
CA ALA A 125 -14.57 -3.15 7.39
C ALA A 125 -14.71 -2.36 6.10
N VAL A 126 -13.57 -2.13 5.44
CA VAL A 126 -13.45 -1.50 4.14
C VAL A 126 -12.75 -2.47 3.20
N ASP A 127 -13.38 -2.77 2.07
CA ASP A 127 -12.77 -3.51 0.96
C ASP A 127 -12.57 -2.57 -0.23
N THR A 128 -11.33 -2.53 -0.73
CA THR A 128 -10.93 -1.77 -1.92
C THR A 128 -9.85 -2.54 -2.67
N PHE A 129 -10.08 -2.84 -3.95
CA PHE A 129 -9.12 -3.58 -4.79
C PHE A 129 -8.66 -4.92 -4.19
N GLY A 130 -9.52 -5.60 -3.42
CA GLY A 130 -9.19 -6.84 -2.73
C GLY A 130 -8.32 -6.65 -1.48
N PHE A 131 -8.03 -5.42 -1.09
CA PHE A 131 -7.48 -5.08 0.22
C PHE A 131 -8.62 -4.84 1.19
N ILE A 132 -8.67 -5.63 2.26
CA ILE A 132 -9.73 -5.59 3.26
C ILE A 132 -9.13 -5.17 4.59
N ALA A 133 -9.43 -3.96 5.05
CA ALA A 133 -9.14 -3.51 6.40
C ALA A 133 -10.35 -3.79 7.29
N ARG A 134 -10.14 -4.39 8.47
CA ARG A 134 -11.20 -4.70 9.44
C ARG A 134 -10.71 -4.46 10.87
N GLY A 135 -11.50 -3.80 11.70
CA GLY A 135 -11.18 -3.52 13.10
C GLY A 135 -12.24 -2.67 13.77
N SER A 136 -12.03 -2.29 15.03
CA SER A 136 -12.83 -1.23 15.66
C SER A 136 -12.49 0.09 14.99
N GLY A 137 -13.50 0.87 14.58
CA GLY A 137 -13.22 2.05 13.78
C GLY A 137 -14.25 3.16 13.82
N SER A 138 -13.85 4.31 13.29
CA SER A 138 -14.72 5.47 13.11
C SER A 138 -14.54 6.09 11.74
N LEU A 139 -15.63 6.60 11.18
CA LEU A 139 -15.63 7.41 9.97
C LEU A 139 -16.19 8.78 10.31
N ASN A 140 -15.41 9.83 10.08
CA ASN A 140 -15.83 11.21 10.18
C ASN A 140 -15.71 11.84 8.79
N ALA A 141 -16.80 12.39 8.25
CA ALA A 141 -16.78 13.07 6.97
C ALA A 141 -17.47 14.43 7.07
N LEU A 142 -16.90 15.45 6.45
CA LEU A 142 -17.36 16.83 6.42
C LEU A 142 -17.40 17.31 4.98
N LEU A 143 -18.55 17.81 4.53
CA LEU A 143 -18.68 18.61 3.33
C LEU A 143 -18.60 20.09 3.72
N THR A 144 -17.57 20.80 3.26
CA THR A 144 -17.39 22.22 3.52
C THR A 144 -18.22 23.08 2.56
N PRO A 145 -18.48 24.36 2.90
CA PRO A 145 -19.14 25.32 2.00
C PRO A 145 -18.42 25.55 0.68
N GLU A 146 -17.12 25.25 0.62
CA GLU A 146 -16.27 25.32 -0.58
C GLU A 146 -16.42 24.07 -1.48
N GLU A 147 -17.39 23.20 -1.19
CA GLU A 147 -17.67 21.98 -1.94
C GLU A 147 -16.53 20.93 -1.87
N ILE A 148 -15.78 20.92 -0.77
CA ILE A 148 -14.74 19.93 -0.47
C ILE A 148 -15.26 18.94 0.56
N ILE A 149 -15.01 17.65 0.32
CA ILE A 149 -15.25 16.57 1.27
C ILE A 149 -13.92 16.28 1.96
N GLU A 150 -13.92 16.38 3.28
CA GLU A 150 -12.85 15.91 4.16
C GLU A 150 -13.34 14.67 4.87
N ALA A 151 -12.64 13.54 4.75
CA ALA A 151 -13.00 12.30 5.40
C ALA A 151 -11.82 11.74 6.18
N THR A 152 -12.05 11.33 7.42
CA THR A 152 -11.09 10.62 8.25
C THR A 152 -11.69 9.27 8.63
N LEU A 153 -10.93 8.22 8.38
CA LEU A 153 -11.30 6.85 8.67
C LEU A 153 -10.20 6.26 9.54
N ASP A 154 -10.57 5.86 10.75
CA ASP A 154 -9.68 5.32 11.76
C ASP A 154 -10.05 3.87 12.04
N PHE A 155 -9.04 3.03 12.14
CA PHE A 155 -9.13 1.69 12.68
C PHE A 155 -8.12 1.49 13.80
N THR A 156 -8.54 0.73 14.80
CA THR A 156 -7.75 0.27 15.94
C THR A 156 -7.82 -1.25 16.00
N GLU A 157 -6.73 -1.89 16.43
CA GLU A 157 -6.61 -3.36 16.48
C GLU A 157 -6.98 -4.00 15.12
N ALA A 158 -6.56 -3.36 14.03
CA ALA A 158 -7.03 -3.67 12.70
C ALA A 158 -6.23 -4.79 12.05
N THR A 159 -6.93 -5.63 11.29
CA THR A 159 -6.32 -6.55 10.32
C THR A 159 -6.39 -5.94 8.93
N LEU A 160 -5.32 -6.07 8.15
CA LEU A 160 -5.29 -5.80 6.72
C LEU A 160 -5.05 -7.10 5.97
N HIS A 161 -6.01 -7.49 5.13
CA HIS A 161 -5.88 -8.62 4.23
C HIS A 161 -5.69 -8.14 2.78
N HIS A 162 -5.03 -8.94 1.97
CA HIS A 162 -5.15 -8.85 0.51
C HIS A 162 -5.60 -10.22 -0.01
N GLN A 163 -6.82 -10.28 -0.56
CA GLN A 163 -7.54 -11.53 -0.79
C GLN A 163 -7.66 -12.31 0.54
N ASP A 164 -7.27 -13.58 0.57
CA ASP A 164 -7.29 -14.41 1.78
C ASP A 164 -6.01 -14.32 2.62
N ARG A 165 -5.07 -13.42 2.29
CA ARG A 165 -3.77 -13.33 2.98
C ARG A 165 -3.77 -12.20 4.00
N LEU A 166 -3.50 -12.54 5.26
CA LEU A 166 -3.27 -11.56 6.32
C LEU A 166 -1.91 -10.89 6.13
N LEU A 167 -1.92 -9.58 5.83
CA LEU A 167 -0.73 -8.77 5.64
C LEU A 167 -0.34 -8.00 6.90
N LEU A 168 -1.31 -7.39 7.57
CA LEU A 168 -1.08 -6.68 8.84
C LEU A 168 -2.10 -7.14 9.85
N ASP A 169 -1.65 -7.27 11.09
CA ASP A 169 -2.44 -7.64 12.25
C ASP A 169 -2.15 -6.63 13.37
N ASP A 170 -3.13 -6.39 14.23
CA ASP A 170 -3.03 -5.45 15.36
C ASP A 170 -2.55 -4.05 14.95
N ALA A 171 -3.04 -3.55 13.80
CA ALA A 171 -2.61 -2.27 13.24
C ALA A 171 -3.52 -1.11 13.65
N ASP A 172 -2.94 0.03 13.99
CA ASP A 172 -3.66 1.30 14.00
C ASP A 172 -3.57 1.91 12.59
N ILE A 173 -4.69 1.98 11.86
CA ILE A 173 -4.73 2.46 10.47
C ILE A 173 -5.55 3.74 10.41
N ASN A 174 -4.96 4.81 9.88
CA ASN A 174 -5.64 6.08 9.67
C ASN A 174 -5.60 6.47 8.19
N VAL A 175 -6.75 6.87 7.65
CA VAL A 175 -6.90 7.41 6.30
C VAL A 175 -7.54 8.78 6.37
N VAL A 176 -6.82 9.80 5.90
CA VAL A 176 -7.35 11.16 5.72
C VAL A 176 -7.49 11.44 4.24
N ALA A 177 -8.71 11.64 3.75
CA ALA A 177 -9.02 11.90 2.36
C ALA A 177 -9.62 13.30 2.18
N LEU A 178 -9.21 13.96 1.09
CA LEU A 178 -9.71 15.26 0.64
C LEU A 178 -10.17 15.11 -0.81
N SER A 179 -11.39 15.52 -1.11
CA SER A 179 -11.93 15.41 -2.46
C SER A 179 -12.96 16.48 -2.77
N PRO A 180 -12.88 17.19 -3.91
CA PRO A 180 -14.00 17.99 -4.40
C PRO A 180 -15.26 17.14 -4.61
N ILE A 181 -16.45 17.69 -4.33
CA ILE A 181 -17.71 16.98 -4.57
C ILE A 181 -17.99 16.75 -6.07
N ALA A 182 -17.40 17.58 -6.94
CA ALA A 182 -17.56 17.49 -8.39
C ALA A 182 -16.70 16.34 -8.95
N PRO A 183 -17.29 15.30 -9.57
CA PRO A 183 -16.54 14.12 -10.00
C PRO A 183 -15.36 14.45 -10.93
N GLU A 184 -15.56 15.31 -11.92
CA GLU A 184 -14.50 15.71 -12.88
C GLU A 184 -13.27 16.34 -12.20
N LYS A 185 -13.48 17.07 -11.10
CA LYS A 185 -12.39 17.63 -10.30
C LYS A 185 -11.79 16.58 -9.37
N ALA A 186 -12.61 15.73 -8.76
CA ALA A 186 -12.15 14.65 -7.89
C ALA A 186 -11.13 13.73 -8.59
N HIS A 187 -11.34 13.41 -9.87
CA HIS A 187 -10.39 12.61 -10.66
C HIS A 187 -9.00 13.23 -10.84
N LYS A 188 -8.81 14.51 -10.51
CA LYS A 188 -7.54 15.24 -10.67
C LYS A 188 -7.00 15.79 -9.36
N GLU A 189 -7.89 16.20 -8.47
CA GLU A 189 -7.58 16.98 -7.27
C GLU A 189 -7.79 16.20 -5.98
N ALA A 190 -8.41 15.01 -6.02
CA ALA A 190 -8.55 14.20 -4.82
C ALA A 190 -7.17 13.80 -4.27
N SER A 191 -7.08 13.66 -2.95
CA SER A 191 -5.89 13.15 -2.30
C SER A 191 -6.25 12.36 -1.06
N ALA A 192 -5.39 11.43 -0.69
CA ALA A 192 -5.53 10.69 0.56
C ALA A 192 -4.16 10.44 1.19
N THR A 193 -4.10 10.49 2.51
CA THR A 193 -2.95 10.05 3.30
C THR A 193 -3.36 8.83 4.08
N LEU A 194 -2.72 7.71 3.82
CA LEU A 194 -2.82 6.48 4.59
C LEU A 194 -1.61 6.43 5.53
N SER A 195 -1.84 6.12 6.80
CA SER A 195 -0.78 5.83 7.76
C SER A 195 -1.14 4.61 8.58
N TRP A 196 -0.12 3.86 8.98
CA TRP A 196 -0.29 2.75 9.93
C TRP A 196 0.87 2.69 10.91
N GLN A 197 0.55 2.27 12.12
CA GLN A 197 1.49 2.08 13.22
C GLN A 197 1.14 0.81 14.00
N ALA A 198 2.08 0.37 14.84
CA ALA A 198 1.96 -0.84 15.68
C ALA A 198 1.65 -2.14 14.91
N ALA A 199 1.70 -2.13 13.58
CA ALA A 199 1.25 -3.25 12.78
C ALA A 199 2.24 -4.40 12.80
N ARG A 200 1.74 -5.61 12.96
CA ARG A 200 2.52 -6.84 12.85
C ARG A 200 2.21 -7.54 11.53
N LEU A 201 3.23 -7.86 10.76
CA LEU A 201 3.21 -8.85 9.69
C LEU A 201 3.44 -10.24 10.33
N PRO A 202 2.41 -11.09 10.48
CA PRO A 202 2.53 -12.31 11.30
C PRO A 202 3.37 -13.41 10.64
N ASP A 203 3.45 -13.39 9.31
CA ASP A 203 4.32 -14.29 8.56
C ASP A 203 4.82 -13.59 7.29
N ILE A 204 6.13 -13.36 7.19
CA ILE A 204 6.76 -12.71 6.05
C ILE A 204 6.64 -13.55 4.76
N SER A 205 6.36 -14.85 4.86
CA SER A 205 6.17 -15.74 3.71
C SER A 205 5.02 -15.28 2.80
N VAL A 206 4.04 -14.55 3.34
CA VAL A 206 2.93 -13.98 2.56
C VAL A 206 3.43 -13.03 1.47
N LEU A 207 4.58 -12.37 1.70
CA LEU A 207 5.22 -11.46 0.74
C LEU A 207 5.86 -12.21 -0.44
N GLN A 208 6.14 -13.52 -0.30
CA GLN A 208 6.79 -14.32 -1.33
C GLN A 208 5.98 -14.35 -2.64
N THR A 209 4.65 -14.29 -2.55
CA THR A 209 3.78 -14.27 -3.74
C THR A 209 4.05 -13.03 -4.60
N TYR A 210 4.29 -11.88 -3.96
CA TYR A 210 4.56 -10.62 -4.66
C TYR A 210 5.99 -10.59 -5.22
N LEU A 211 6.95 -11.15 -4.49
CA LEU A 211 8.34 -11.25 -4.94
C LEU A 211 8.50 -12.25 -6.09
N ALA A 212 7.82 -13.40 -6.04
CA ALA A 212 7.89 -14.44 -7.07
C ALA A 212 7.41 -13.94 -8.45
N ALA A 213 6.53 -12.95 -8.49
CA ALA A 213 6.09 -12.31 -9.73
C ALA A 213 7.17 -11.40 -10.38
N LEU A 214 8.23 -11.08 -9.64
CA LEU A 214 9.27 -10.12 -10.05
C LEU A 214 10.66 -10.76 -10.16
N LEU A 215 10.95 -11.78 -9.36
CA LEU A 215 12.24 -12.46 -9.35
C LEU A 215 12.36 -13.49 -10.49
N PRO A 216 13.56 -13.65 -11.09
CA PRO A 216 13.79 -14.70 -12.07
C PRO A 216 13.64 -16.09 -11.44
N ALA A 217 13.36 -17.10 -12.26
CA ALA A 217 13.28 -18.49 -11.81
C ALA A 217 14.59 -19.26 -12.15
N PRO A 218 15.17 -20.02 -11.21
CA PRO A 218 14.79 -20.14 -9.79
C PRO A 218 15.11 -18.86 -9.01
N ALA A 219 14.24 -18.52 -8.04
CA ALA A 219 14.44 -17.34 -7.21
C ALA A 219 15.66 -17.55 -6.29
N PRO A 220 16.62 -16.61 -6.26
CA PRO A 220 17.87 -16.77 -5.50
C PRO A 220 17.64 -16.76 -3.98
N LEU A 221 16.56 -16.12 -3.55
CA LEU A 221 16.11 -16.08 -2.16
C LEU A 221 14.60 -16.26 -2.08
N GLN A 222 14.14 -17.08 -1.14
CA GLN A 222 12.73 -17.28 -0.83
C GLN A 222 12.46 -17.01 0.64
N LEU A 223 11.38 -16.28 0.93
CA LEU A 223 10.88 -16.03 2.27
C LEU A 223 10.05 -17.24 2.72
N LEU A 224 10.42 -17.87 3.83
CA LEU A 224 9.76 -19.08 4.32
C LEU A 224 8.87 -18.85 5.52
N SER A 225 9.37 -18.09 6.50
CA SER A 225 8.65 -17.77 7.73
C SER A 225 9.33 -16.64 8.48
N GLY A 226 8.64 -16.08 9.47
CA GLY A 226 9.18 -15.05 10.37
C GLY A 226 8.20 -13.91 10.54
N GLN A 227 8.33 -13.16 11.63
CA GLN A 227 7.44 -12.05 11.93
C GLN A 227 8.15 -10.73 11.65
N ALA A 228 7.37 -9.69 11.35
CA ALA A 228 7.92 -8.35 11.26
C ALA A 228 6.96 -7.30 11.83
N ALA A 229 7.51 -6.25 12.40
CA ALA A 229 6.79 -5.02 12.69
C ALA A 229 6.81 -4.12 11.45
N SER A 230 5.70 -3.49 11.12
CA SER A 230 5.56 -2.56 10.02
C SER A 230 4.92 -1.24 10.46
N HIS A 231 5.43 -0.15 9.92
CA HIS A 231 4.81 1.16 10.01
C HIS A 231 5.11 1.95 8.74
N GLY A 232 4.28 2.95 8.45
CA GLY A 232 4.49 3.75 7.24
C GLY A 232 3.45 4.83 7.04
N GLN A 233 3.71 5.63 6.02
CA GLN A 233 2.82 6.67 5.57
C GLN A 233 2.88 6.76 4.04
N LEU A 234 1.72 6.81 3.41
CA LEU A 234 1.55 6.89 1.97
C LEU A 234 0.61 8.03 1.62
N ILE A 235 1.04 8.90 0.71
CA ILE A 235 0.26 9.97 0.12
C ILE A 235 -0.16 9.52 -1.28
N MET A 236 -1.44 9.62 -1.55
CA MET A 236 -2.09 9.16 -2.77
C MET A 236 -2.78 10.32 -3.46
N THR A 237 -2.60 10.38 -4.78
CA THR A 237 -3.42 11.15 -5.72
C THR A 237 -4.01 10.16 -6.74
N PRO A 238 -4.94 10.57 -7.63
CA PRO A 238 -5.50 9.69 -8.64
C PRO A 238 -4.45 9.08 -9.58
N GLU A 239 -3.31 9.75 -9.75
CA GLU A 239 -2.26 9.32 -10.68
C GLU A 239 -1.06 8.67 -9.99
N GLN A 240 -0.77 9.06 -8.74
CA GLN A 240 0.52 8.75 -8.11
C GLN A 240 0.41 8.45 -6.61
N LEU A 241 1.35 7.65 -6.13
CA LEU A 241 1.59 7.28 -4.74
C LEU A 241 3.03 7.68 -4.36
N SER A 242 3.21 8.21 -3.17
CA SER A 242 4.54 8.45 -2.58
C SER A 242 4.50 8.28 -1.07
N GLY A 243 5.66 8.19 -0.41
CA GLY A 243 5.76 8.06 1.04
C GLY A 243 6.89 7.13 1.46
N GLU A 244 6.71 6.46 2.59
CA GLU A 244 7.71 5.56 3.14
C GLU A 244 7.10 4.38 3.89
N VAL A 245 7.81 3.26 3.83
CA VAL A 245 7.46 2.02 4.52
C VAL A 245 8.67 1.54 5.30
N HIS A 246 8.44 1.16 6.54
CA HIS A 246 9.40 0.51 7.39
C HIS A 246 8.93 -0.90 7.72
N LEU A 247 9.88 -1.83 7.72
CA LEU A 247 9.67 -3.21 8.09
C LEU A 247 10.86 -3.68 8.92
N THR A 248 10.61 -4.16 10.14
CA THR A 248 11.63 -4.76 11.01
C THR A 248 11.23 -6.19 11.30
N GLY A 249 11.93 -7.14 10.69
CA GLY A 249 11.73 -8.57 10.87
C GLY A 249 12.71 -9.18 11.86
N GLU A 250 12.22 -10.11 12.66
CA GLU A 250 13.00 -10.87 13.65
C GLU A 250 12.88 -12.36 13.34
N GLU A 251 13.98 -13.10 13.48
CA GLU A 251 14.03 -14.55 13.26
C GLU A 251 13.47 -15.02 11.90
N LEU A 252 13.65 -14.18 10.87
CA LEU A 252 13.25 -14.47 9.50
C LEU A 252 14.00 -15.68 8.97
N THR A 253 13.27 -16.67 8.51
CA THR A 253 13.81 -17.86 7.85
C THR A 253 13.68 -17.70 6.34
N THR A 254 14.82 -17.70 5.66
CA THR A 254 14.91 -17.59 4.21
C THR A 254 15.57 -18.83 3.62
N ARG A 255 15.15 -19.25 2.42
CA ARG A 255 15.84 -20.27 1.63
C ARG A 255 16.72 -19.57 0.61
N TRP A 256 17.96 -20.02 0.51
CA TRP A 256 18.83 -19.68 -0.61
C TRP A 256 19.01 -20.91 -1.50
N GLN A 257 19.19 -20.69 -2.80
CA GLN A 257 19.44 -21.75 -3.77
C GLN A 257 20.54 -21.31 -4.76
N HIS A 258 21.51 -22.19 -4.99
CA HIS A 258 22.54 -22.03 -6.02
C HIS A 258 22.86 -23.38 -6.67
N GLY A 259 22.55 -23.52 -7.96
CA GLY A 259 22.72 -24.79 -8.68
C GLY A 259 22.02 -25.97 -8.01
N LYS A 260 22.81 -26.89 -7.42
CA LYS A 260 22.32 -28.05 -6.65
C LYS A 260 22.37 -27.86 -5.13
N GLN A 261 22.92 -26.74 -4.66
CA GLN A 261 23.04 -26.42 -3.25
C GLN A 261 21.82 -25.60 -2.82
N ASP A 262 21.23 -25.98 -1.70
CA ASP A 262 20.17 -25.23 -1.04
C ASP A 262 20.38 -25.25 0.47
N GLY A 263 19.82 -24.25 1.13
CA GLY A 263 19.90 -24.14 2.57
C GLY A 263 18.93 -23.10 3.11
N THR A 264 18.80 -23.08 4.44
CA THR A 264 17.99 -22.10 5.15
C THR A 264 18.86 -21.21 6.02
N LEU A 265 18.52 -19.94 6.10
CA LEU A 265 19.20 -18.94 6.92
C LEU A 265 18.18 -18.24 7.81
N THR A 266 18.46 -18.23 9.11
CA THR A 266 17.69 -17.47 10.10
C THR A 266 18.37 -16.12 10.35
N SER A 267 17.58 -15.05 10.41
CA SER A 267 18.12 -13.71 10.38
C SER A 267 17.16 -12.62 10.87
N ASP A 268 17.72 -11.50 11.29
CA ASP A 268 16.99 -10.28 11.60
C ASP A 268 17.16 -9.28 10.44
N MET A 269 16.10 -8.56 10.06
CA MET A 269 16.11 -7.67 8.89
C MET A 269 15.47 -6.33 9.22
N GLN A 270 16.04 -5.25 8.73
CA GLN A 270 15.41 -3.94 8.71
C GLN A 270 15.37 -3.42 7.27
N LEU A 271 14.17 -3.09 6.79
CA LEU A 271 13.94 -2.47 5.50
C LEU A 271 13.34 -1.08 5.71
N PHE A 272 14.00 -0.07 5.16
CA PHE A 272 13.44 1.24 4.92
C PHE A 272 13.23 1.42 3.43
N LEU A 273 12.00 1.66 3.02
CA LEU A 273 11.56 1.77 1.63
C LEU A 273 10.91 3.14 1.40
N PRO A 274 11.67 4.15 0.97
CA PRO A 274 11.10 5.38 0.46
C PRO A 274 10.49 5.11 -0.91
N ILE A 275 9.23 5.47 -1.09
CA ILE A 275 8.53 5.47 -2.37
C ILE A 275 8.50 6.93 -2.82
N GLN A 276 9.48 7.33 -3.63
CA GLN A 276 9.53 8.70 -4.14
C GLN A 276 8.36 8.98 -5.08
N GLN A 277 8.03 7.98 -5.90
CA GLN A 277 6.90 8.03 -6.83
C GLN A 277 6.55 6.63 -7.29
N ALA A 278 5.27 6.27 -7.27
CA ALA A 278 4.71 5.10 -7.94
C ALA A 278 3.47 5.52 -8.71
N ALA A 279 3.35 5.11 -9.97
CA ALA A 279 2.13 5.35 -10.74
C ALA A 279 1.02 4.38 -10.28
N MET A 280 -0.21 4.86 -10.12
CA MET A 280 -1.34 4.05 -9.63
C MET A 280 -1.72 2.91 -10.58
N ASP A 281 -1.30 2.97 -11.85
CA ASP A 281 -1.46 1.91 -12.84
C ASP A 281 -0.32 0.88 -12.85
N GLY A 282 0.68 1.02 -11.96
CA GLY A 282 1.85 0.16 -11.87
C GLY A 282 2.87 0.33 -13.00
N SER A 283 2.75 1.38 -13.82
CA SER A 283 3.65 1.62 -14.96
C SER A 283 5.02 2.18 -14.56
N ALA A 284 5.15 2.78 -13.39
CA ALA A 284 6.39 3.37 -12.89
C ALA A 284 6.53 3.25 -11.37
N LEU A 285 7.76 3.06 -10.89
CA LEU A 285 8.12 3.00 -9.48
C LEU A 285 9.54 3.55 -9.28
N THR A 286 9.71 4.50 -8.38
CA THR A 286 11.00 5.03 -7.94
C THR A 286 11.17 4.82 -6.45
N ILE A 287 12.13 3.98 -6.07
CA ILE A 287 12.44 3.62 -4.69
C ILE A 287 13.92 3.87 -4.34
N SER A 288 14.52 4.86 -4.99
CA SER A 288 15.87 5.31 -4.68
C SER A 288 15.95 5.78 -3.22
N GLY A 289 17.02 5.38 -2.53
CA GLY A 289 17.19 5.56 -1.08
C GLY A 289 16.75 4.36 -0.24
N THR A 290 16.24 3.28 -0.85
CA THR A 290 15.92 2.04 -0.12
C THR A 290 17.15 1.53 0.61
N ARG A 291 16.98 1.18 1.89
CA ARG A 291 18.03 0.63 2.74
C ARG A 291 17.57 -0.68 3.33
N LEU A 292 18.36 -1.72 3.12
CA LEU A 292 18.19 -3.04 3.71
C LEU A 292 19.36 -3.30 4.64
N SER A 293 19.10 -3.47 5.94
CA SER A 293 20.04 -4.08 6.87
C SER A 293 19.61 -5.51 7.15
N TRP A 294 20.56 -6.42 7.17
CA TRP A 294 20.34 -7.84 7.35
C TRP A 294 21.40 -8.41 8.27
N GLN A 295 20.98 -8.99 9.38
CA GLN A 295 21.85 -9.67 10.32
C GLN A 295 21.55 -11.16 10.33
N ALA A 296 22.52 -11.99 9.98
CA ALA A 296 22.36 -13.43 9.97
C ALA A 296 23.43 -14.12 10.82
N ALA A 297 23.08 -15.25 11.43
CA ALA A 297 24.06 -16.09 12.11
C ALA A 297 24.98 -16.76 11.08
N ASP A 298 26.27 -16.81 11.39
CA ASP A 298 27.21 -17.58 10.59
C ASP A 298 26.91 -19.09 10.71
N VAL A 299 26.82 -19.79 9.57
CA VAL A 299 26.48 -21.23 9.51
C VAL A 299 27.56 -22.09 10.19
N ASP A 300 28.82 -21.66 10.09
CA ASP A 300 29.99 -22.34 10.64
C ASP A 300 30.30 -21.84 12.06
N GLN A 301 29.91 -20.61 12.39
CA GLN A 301 30.07 -19.99 13.69
C GLN A 301 28.76 -19.36 14.21
N PRO A 302 27.79 -20.15 14.72
CA PRO A 302 26.45 -19.66 15.06
C PRO A 302 26.38 -18.51 16.09
N ASN A 303 27.47 -18.28 16.82
CA ASN A 303 27.60 -17.20 17.81
C ASN A 303 28.06 -15.86 17.19
N GLU A 304 28.52 -15.86 15.94
CA GLU A 304 28.92 -14.66 15.22
C GLU A 304 27.74 -14.17 14.37
N ARG A 305 27.35 -12.91 14.56
CA ARG A 305 26.28 -12.26 13.81
C ARG A 305 26.87 -11.35 12.76
N LEU A 306 26.56 -11.63 11.50
CA LEU A 306 27.12 -10.94 10.35
C LEU A 306 26.12 -9.90 9.85
N GLU A 307 26.51 -8.62 9.80
CA GLU A 307 25.62 -7.51 9.44
C GLU A 307 25.88 -7.02 8.01
N SER A 308 24.96 -7.26 7.09
CA SER A 308 25.04 -6.69 5.74
C SER A 308 24.11 -5.49 5.62
N VAL A 309 24.60 -4.41 5.01
CA VAL A 309 23.81 -3.21 4.73
C VAL A 309 23.90 -2.92 3.25
N LEU A 310 22.77 -2.85 2.58
CA LEU A 310 22.63 -2.52 1.17
C LEU A 310 21.76 -1.28 1.00
N VAL A 311 22.19 -0.36 0.13
CA VAL A 311 21.51 0.88 -0.20
C VAL A 311 21.30 0.96 -1.71
N LEU A 312 20.05 1.04 -2.13
CA LEU A 312 19.66 1.26 -3.53
C LEU A 312 19.70 2.77 -3.79
N THR A 313 20.83 3.30 -4.26
CA THR A 313 21.03 4.73 -4.52
C THR A 313 20.30 5.23 -5.75
N ASP A 314 20.08 4.36 -6.75
CA ASP A 314 19.15 4.58 -7.86
C ASP A 314 18.27 3.34 -8.02
N GLY A 315 16.96 3.51 -8.12
CA GLY A 315 15.98 2.44 -8.18
C GLY A 315 14.75 2.89 -8.94
N ARG A 316 14.90 3.06 -10.27
CA ARG A 316 13.84 3.54 -11.16
C ARG A 316 13.37 2.41 -12.06
N PHE A 317 12.14 1.99 -11.85
CA PHE A 317 11.51 0.86 -12.53
C PHE A 317 10.30 1.34 -13.31
N GLN A 318 10.06 0.71 -14.45
CA GLN A 318 8.91 1.00 -15.31
C GLN A 318 8.42 -0.27 -15.99
N ARG A 319 7.13 -0.30 -16.29
CA ARG A 319 6.50 -1.35 -17.08
C ARG A 319 5.81 -0.72 -18.28
N ARG A 320 6.29 -1.03 -19.49
CA ARG A 320 5.68 -0.56 -20.75
C ARG A 320 5.12 -1.75 -21.52
N ASN A 321 3.83 -1.73 -21.84
CA ASN A 321 3.15 -2.83 -22.54
C ASN A 321 3.38 -4.20 -21.88
N GLY A 322 3.35 -4.25 -20.54
CA GLY A 322 3.61 -5.47 -19.76
C GLY A 322 5.10 -5.82 -19.59
N VAL A 323 6.01 -5.18 -20.31
CA VAL A 323 7.45 -5.46 -20.24
C VAL A 323 8.10 -4.67 -19.10
N PRO A 324 8.66 -5.32 -18.07
CA PRO A 324 9.38 -4.65 -17.00
C PRO A 324 10.76 -4.17 -17.50
N SER A 325 11.20 -3.01 -17.02
CA SER A 325 12.55 -2.50 -17.22
C SER A 325 12.92 -1.54 -16.11
N GLY A 326 14.20 -1.24 -15.97
CA GLY A 326 14.63 -0.29 -14.95
C GLY A 326 16.10 0.02 -14.97
N GLN A 327 16.48 0.96 -14.13
CA GLN A 327 17.85 1.36 -13.82
C GLN A 327 18.05 1.19 -12.33
N PHE A 328 19.23 0.70 -11.96
CA PHE A 328 19.58 0.51 -10.57
C PHE A 328 21.04 0.86 -10.29
N ALA A 329 21.28 1.37 -9.09
CA ALA A 329 22.58 1.48 -8.48
C ALA A 329 22.46 1.05 -7.01
N LEU A 330 23.32 0.13 -6.59
CA LEU A 330 23.32 -0.52 -5.28
C LEU A 330 24.74 -0.40 -4.71
N GLU A 331 24.84 0.02 -3.46
CA GLU A 331 26.10 0.00 -2.72
C GLU A 331 25.90 -0.49 -1.31
N GLY A 332 26.94 -1.05 -0.69
CA GLY A 332 26.81 -1.53 0.67
C GLY A 332 27.97 -2.37 1.18
N SER A 333 27.96 -2.63 2.48
CA SER A 333 28.88 -3.55 3.15
C SER A 333 28.23 -4.92 3.29
N VAL A 334 28.96 -5.96 2.94
CA VAL A 334 28.54 -7.36 3.06
C VAL A 334 29.58 -8.10 3.88
N HIS A 335 29.17 -8.72 5.00
CA HIS A 335 30.06 -9.54 5.83
C HIS A 335 30.20 -10.99 5.32
N ARG A 336 29.30 -11.48 4.47
CA ARG A 336 29.48 -12.77 3.78
C ARG A 336 29.07 -12.66 2.33
N LEU A 337 30.03 -12.46 1.43
CA LEU A 337 29.80 -12.44 -0.02
C LEU A 337 29.26 -13.76 -0.57
N GLY A 338 29.28 -14.84 0.22
CA GLY A 338 28.74 -16.15 -0.15
C GLY A 338 27.27 -16.13 -0.59
N PHE A 339 26.46 -15.19 -0.10
CA PHE A 339 25.06 -15.05 -0.57
C PHE A 339 24.99 -14.66 -2.06
N LEU A 340 26.01 -13.98 -2.58
CA LEU A 340 26.09 -13.58 -3.99
C LEU A 340 26.28 -14.78 -4.92
N ASN A 341 26.75 -15.92 -4.40
CA ASN A 341 26.96 -17.11 -5.22
C ASN A 341 25.67 -17.54 -5.90
N ALA A 342 24.50 -17.39 -5.24
CA ALA A 342 23.18 -17.63 -5.83
C ALA A 342 22.90 -16.82 -7.12
N PHE A 343 23.60 -15.71 -7.34
CA PHE A 343 23.45 -14.83 -8.49
C PHE A 343 24.57 -14.98 -9.53
N LEU A 344 25.57 -15.83 -9.28
CA LEU A 344 26.68 -16.08 -10.20
C LEU A 344 26.37 -17.28 -11.11
N PRO A 345 26.68 -17.22 -12.42
CA PRO A 345 26.47 -18.35 -13.32
C PRO A 345 27.30 -19.57 -12.89
N ASP A 346 26.65 -20.72 -12.66
CA ASP A 346 27.28 -22.00 -12.38
C ASP A 346 28.35 -22.39 -13.42
N ALA A 347 28.15 -21.94 -14.67
CA ALA A 347 28.97 -22.27 -15.83
C ALA A 347 30.46 -21.91 -15.68
N HIS A 348 30.82 -21.08 -14.70
CA HIS A 348 32.19 -20.62 -14.49
C HIS A 348 32.85 -21.18 -13.22
N GLY A 349 32.17 -22.00 -12.42
CA GLY A 349 32.76 -22.58 -11.20
C GLY A 349 33.30 -21.53 -10.22
N LEU A 350 32.73 -20.32 -10.27
CA LEU A 350 33.12 -19.16 -9.47
C LEU A 350 32.35 -19.17 -8.15
N ALA A 351 33.05 -19.27 -7.03
CA ALA A 351 32.49 -19.04 -5.71
C ALA A 351 33.26 -17.91 -5.01
N ILE A 352 32.52 -17.02 -4.38
CA ILE A 352 33.04 -15.88 -3.62
C ILE A 352 32.71 -16.08 -2.14
N ALA A 353 33.68 -15.85 -1.27
CA ALA A 353 33.48 -15.74 0.16
C ALA A 353 34.30 -14.59 0.75
N GLY A 354 33.94 -14.18 1.97
CA GLY A 354 34.58 -13.08 2.71
C GLY A 354 33.72 -11.83 2.85
N GLU A 355 34.35 -10.74 3.27
CA GLU A 355 33.68 -9.48 3.61
C GLU A 355 34.16 -8.35 2.69
N GLY A 356 33.26 -7.45 2.31
CA GLY A 356 33.64 -6.34 1.44
C GLY A 356 32.56 -5.32 1.16
N GLN A 357 32.97 -4.28 0.43
CA GLN A 357 32.10 -3.27 -0.13
C GLN A 357 31.64 -3.69 -1.51
N LEU A 358 30.33 -3.81 -1.70
CA LEU A 358 29.68 -4.11 -2.96
C LEU A 358 29.23 -2.81 -3.63
N PHE A 359 29.44 -2.74 -4.94
CA PHE A 359 28.92 -1.70 -5.81
C PHE A 359 28.36 -2.37 -7.07
N ALA A 360 27.08 -2.21 -7.34
CA ALA A 360 26.45 -2.70 -8.55
C ALA A 360 25.69 -1.56 -9.23
N GLN A 361 25.82 -1.43 -10.55
CA GLN A 361 25.06 -0.48 -11.35
C GLN A 361 24.69 -1.10 -12.68
N GLY A 362 23.49 -0.82 -13.16
CA GLY A 362 23.07 -1.35 -14.44
C GLY A 362 21.66 -0.94 -14.81
N SER A 363 21.20 -1.56 -15.89
CA SER A 363 19.83 -1.48 -16.33
C SER A 363 19.36 -2.83 -16.82
N PHE A 364 18.07 -3.04 -16.85
CA PHE A 364 17.48 -4.29 -17.33
C PHE A 364 16.24 -4.02 -18.17
N ARG A 365 15.89 -5.01 -18.98
CA ARG A 365 14.61 -5.12 -19.66
C ARG A 365 14.22 -6.59 -19.70
N GLU A 366 12.96 -6.88 -19.39
CA GLU A 366 12.47 -8.23 -19.18
C GLU A 366 13.30 -8.92 -18.07
N ASP A 367 13.91 -10.05 -18.38
CA ASP A 367 14.76 -10.87 -17.51
C ASP A 367 16.26 -10.67 -17.80
N ARG A 368 16.63 -9.64 -18.59
CA ARG A 368 18.02 -9.44 -19.05
C ARG A 368 18.63 -8.14 -18.57
N LEU A 369 19.85 -8.24 -18.05
CA LEU A 369 20.73 -7.09 -17.84
C LEU A 369 21.18 -6.52 -19.18
N LEU A 370 21.22 -5.20 -19.28
CA LEU A 370 21.65 -4.45 -20.44
C LEU A 370 23.02 -3.84 -20.19
N ALA A 371 23.86 -3.85 -21.22
CA ALA A 371 25.11 -3.10 -21.19
C ALA A 371 24.85 -1.58 -21.19
N PRO A 372 25.64 -0.77 -20.46
CA PRO A 372 26.69 -1.20 -19.55
C PRO A 372 26.12 -1.64 -18.19
N THR A 373 26.56 -2.79 -17.68
CA THR A 373 26.32 -3.21 -16.28
C THR A 373 27.67 -3.45 -15.62
N ARG A 374 27.84 -2.99 -14.39
CA ARG A 374 29.07 -3.15 -13.61
C ARG A 374 28.76 -3.65 -12.22
N LEU A 375 29.53 -4.62 -11.76
CA LEU A 375 29.60 -5.09 -10.39
C LEU A 375 31.06 -4.99 -9.95
N ARG A 376 31.31 -4.36 -8.81
CA ARG A 376 32.60 -4.26 -8.17
C ARG A 376 32.48 -4.65 -6.71
N ILE A 377 33.40 -5.48 -6.25
CA ILE A 377 33.47 -5.93 -4.86
C ILE A 377 34.89 -5.66 -4.39
N ASN A 378 35.02 -4.80 -3.38
CA ASN A 378 36.29 -4.56 -2.70
C ASN A 378 36.26 -5.30 -1.36
N ALA A 379 37.03 -6.37 -1.26
CA ALA A 379 37.06 -7.21 -0.06
C ALA A 379 38.43 -7.16 0.61
N ASP A 380 38.42 -6.97 1.93
CA ASP A 380 39.64 -7.01 2.74
C ASP A 380 40.19 -8.42 2.86
N GLN A 381 39.29 -9.41 2.84
CA GLN A 381 39.59 -10.82 2.71
C GLN A 381 38.61 -11.40 1.69
N LEU A 382 39.09 -11.65 0.47
CA LEU A 382 38.36 -12.27 -0.62
C LEU A 382 38.88 -13.69 -0.80
N GLU A 383 37.96 -14.65 -0.76
CA GLU A 383 38.23 -16.00 -1.22
C GLU A 383 37.50 -16.21 -2.54
N VAL A 384 38.28 -16.50 -3.59
CA VAL A 384 37.76 -16.85 -4.91
C VAL A 384 38.16 -18.27 -5.21
N THR A 385 37.16 -19.12 -5.40
CA THR A 385 37.37 -20.45 -5.98
C THR A 385 37.00 -20.40 -7.45
N PHE A 386 37.88 -20.87 -8.31
CA PHE A 386 37.63 -21.07 -9.75
C PHE A 386 38.20 -22.42 -10.16
N LEU A 387 37.33 -23.37 -10.50
CA LEU A 387 37.69 -24.77 -10.75
C LEU A 387 38.45 -25.36 -9.54
N ASP A 388 39.70 -25.80 -9.72
CA ASP A 388 40.54 -26.38 -8.65
C ASP A 388 41.46 -25.36 -7.97
N TYR A 389 41.33 -24.07 -8.30
CA TYR A 389 42.19 -23.01 -7.78
C TYR A 389 41.49 -22.19 -6.70
N LEU A 390 42.19 -22.01 -5.59
CA LEU A 390 41.79 -21.16 -4.46
C LEU A 390 42.71 -19.96 -4.38
N ALA A 391 42.16 -18.76 -4.47
CA ALA A 391 42.86 -17.50 -4.21
C ALA A 391 42.29 -16.85 -2.96
N THR A 392 43.18 -16.47 -2.02
CA THR A 392 42.82 -15.76 -0.78
C THR A 392 43.66 -14.50 -0.61
N GLY A 393 43.07 -13.43 -0.10
CA GLY A 393 43.78 -12.17 0.21
C GLY A 393 42.90 -10.94 0.00
N ARG A 394 43.47 -9.74 0.15
CA ARG A 394 42.75 -8.51 -0.21
C ARG A 394 42.57 -8.47 -1.72
N GLY A 395 41.33 -8.30 -2.17
CA GLY A 395 41.00 -8.43 -3.58
C GLY A 395 39.91 -7.48 -4.06
N GLU A 396 40.04 -7.07 -5.31
CA GLU A 396 38.95 -6.44 -6.07
C GLU A 396 38.43 -7.45 -7.10
N LEU A 397 37.13 -7.74 -7.03
CA LEU A 397 36.42 -8.45 -8.09
C LEU A 397 35.59 -7.45 -8.89
N THR A 398 35.79 -7.43 -10.20
CA THR A 398 35.04 -6.57 -11.11
C THR A 398 34.45 -7.38 -12.25
N ALA A 399 33.12 -7.40 -12.34
CA ALA A 399 32.37 -7.95 -13.47
C ALA A 399 31.73 -6.82 -14.27
N GLN A 400 31.91 -6.83 -15.59
CA GLN A 400 31.39 -5.81 -16.49
C GLN A 400 30.72 -6.46 -17.70
N LEU A 401 29.56 -5.96 -18.06
CA LEU A 401 28.88 -6.27 -19.31
C LEU A 401 28.97 -5.02 -20.18
N ASP A 402 29.90 -5.01 -21.13
CA ASP A 402 30.18 -3.85 -21.99
C ASP A 402 29.32 -3.84 -23.25
N SER A 403 28.93 -5.03 -23.74
CA SER A 403 27.99 -5.19 -24.85
C SER A 403 27.18 -6.48 -24.69
N ALA A 404 26.15 -6.68 -25.51
CA ALA A 404 25.32 -7.89 -25.49
C ALA A 404 26.11 -9.20 -25.75
N GLU A 405 27.32 -9.09 -26.32
CA GLU A 405 28.18 -10.23 -26.68
C GLU A 405 29.46 -10.31 -25.85
N GLN A 406 29.74 -9.31 -25.00
CA GLN A 406 30.99 -9.23 -24.22
C GLN A 406 30.71 -9.00 -22.73
N ALA A 407 30.81 -10.07 -21.97
CA ALA A 407 30.96 -10.02 -20.51
C ALA A 407 32.45 -10.20 -20.17
N GLN A 408 32.99 -9.31 -19.35
CA GLN A 408 34.35 -9.39 -18.82
C GLN A 408 34.28 -9.58 -17.31
N LEU A 409 34.98 -10.60 -16.82
CA LEU A 409 35.25 -10.79 -15.39
C LEU A 409 36.74 -10.57 -15.18
N SER A 410 37.09 -9.68 -14.25
CA SER A 410 38.47 -9.40 -13.88
C SER A 410 38.61 -9.47 -12.36
N TRP A 411 39.70 -10.05 -11.88
CA TRP A 411 40.05 -10.07 -10.46
C TRP A 411 41.47 -9.55 -10.28
N HIS A 412 41.69 -8.78 -9.22
CA HIS A 412 43.02 -8.33 -8.80
C HIS A 412 43.20 -8.63 -7.32
N SER A 413 44.20 -9.45 -6.97
CA SER A 413 44.61 -9.70 -5.60
C SER A 413 45.87 -8.89 -5.29
N SER A 414 45.86 -8.14 -4.19
CA SER A 414 47.07 -7.52 -3.65
C SER A 414 47.71 -8.51 -2.69
N LEU A 415 48.85 -9.10 -3.07
CA LEU A 415 49.64 -9.97 -2.17
C LEU A 415 50.40 -9.16 -1.12
#